data_AF-A0A928EUN2-F1
#
_entry.id   AF-A0A928EUN2-F1
#
_cell.length_a   1.000
_cell.length_b   1.000
_cell.length_c   1.000
_cell.angle_alpha   90.00
_cell.angle_beta   90.00
_cell.angle_gamma   90.00
#
_symmetry.space_group_name_H-M   'P 1'
#
loop_
_entity.id
_entity.type
_entity.pdbx_description
1 polymer ?
#
loop_
_entity_poly.entity_id
_entity_poly.type
_entity_poly.pdbx_seq_one_letter_code
_entity_poly.pdbx_strand_id
1 'polypeptide(L)'
;MQHTKRLTTLVLAMLLAVSLFLLPSCKEPEAPVLKTKNLTWPVSFALPSAEQFVESVPEGYTISLAEKYNVSSLGTHPVSLVLTDEKGREFTYTASLTLVNDNTPPTISGVRDLIAYIGRGVSYYSGVTATDNCDAGVTLTVDTSAVNLKEANIYNVVYRATDAAGNVTEVTCTLSVYEEEITEAMLYDLIDPILDDIFWDGMTTVQKLRAIYDYVYDNTAYVSTSDKSGWVRAAYDGLMNRSGDCFTYFALSKAMMERVGIQNMDIQRSPEIAAMVNERHYWSLVNIGTQANPQWYHFDSCHLSGMPKPWGFLMTDDQLLQYSEWRENADGISGYFYAYDNAAYPPTSTQIFTPYHH
;
A
#
# COMPACT_ATOMS: atom_id res chain seq x y z
N MET A 1 89.88 31.83 49.43
CA MET A 1 90.68 33.06 49.25
C MET A 1 89.76 34.25 49.37
N GLN A 2 90.11 35.18 50.27
CA GLN A 2 89.94 36.63 50.19
C GLN A 2 88.61 37.18 49.64
N HIS A 3 87.73 37.75 50.46
CA HIS A 3 87.83 39.06 51.15
C HIS A 3 87.13 40.19 50.39
N THR A 4 86.22 40.86 51.11
CA THR A 4 86.00 42.33 51.18
C THR A 4 85.37 43.03 49.96
N LYS A 5 84.56 44.10 50.05
CA LYS A 5 84.19 45.11 51.09
C LYS A 5 82.91 45.83 50.55
N ARG A 6 81.93 46.22 51.39
CA ARG A 6 81.55 47.62 51.79
C ARG A 6 81.50 48.63 50.63
N LEU A 7 80.52 49.51 50.38
CA LEU A 7 79.61 50.39 51.17
C LEU A 7 78.60 50.98 50.10
N THR A 8 77.36 51.44 50.33
CA THR A 8 76.94 52.83 50.72
C THR A 8 75.41 53.00 50.45
N THR A 9 74.80 53.96 51.14
CA THR A 9 73.40 54.41 51.39
C THR A 9 72.52 54.92 50.21
N LEU A 10 71.18 54.73 50.21
CA LEU A 10 70.11 55.75 49.95
C LEU A 10 68.66 55.24 50.19
N VAL A 11 67.74 56.18 50.44
CA VAL A 11 66.36 56.09 51.02
C VAL A 11 65.24 55.93 49.96
N LEU A 12 64.15 55.19 50.25
CA LEU A 12 62.79 55.51 49.74
C LEU A 12 61.64 54.81 50.51
N ALA A 13 60.58 55.55 50.80
CA ALA A 13 59.33 55.11 51.44
C ALA A 13 58.37 54.40 50.46
N MET A 14 57.52 53.47 50.94
CA MET A 14 56.27 53.14 50.25
C MET A 14 55.20 52.55 51.17
N LEU A 15 53.96 53.01 50.95
CA LEU A 15 52.71 52.67 51.61
C LEU A 15 52.35 51.18 51.53
N LEU A 16 51.75 50.63 52.59
CA LEU A 16 50.96 49.39 52.49
C LEU A 16 49.46 49.75 52.40
N ALA A 17 48.88 49.53 51.22
CA ALA A 17 47.45 49.54 51.00
C ALA A 17 46.86 48.18 51.39
N VAL A 18 45.83 48.18 52.24
CA VAL A 18 44.98 47.01 52.50
C VAL A 18 44.10 46.80 51.27
N SER A 19 44.42 45.80 50.46
CA SER A 19 43.63 45.39 49.31
C SER A 19 42.37 44.65 49.80
N LEU A 20 41.24 45.37 49.82
CA LEU A 20 39.91 44.79 49.94
C LEU A 20 39.64 43.99 48.65
N PHE A 21 39.74 42.66 48.72
CA PHE A 21 39.35 41.78 47.62
C PHE A 21 37.84 41.92 47.39
N LEU A 22 37.46 42.60 46.31
CA LEU A 22 36.13 42.52 45.72
C LEU A 22 35.89 41.07 45.29
N LEU A 23 35.05 40.35 46.01
CA LEU A 23 34.48 39.10 45.52
C LEU A 23 33.77 39.42 44.19
N PRO A 24 33.92 38.58 43.13
CA PRO A 24 33.13 38.76 41.93
C PRO A 24 31.66 38.70 42.34
N SER A 25 30.93 39.77 42.06
CA SER A 25 29.49 39.81 42.20
C SER A 25 28.93 38.63 41.42
N CYS A 26 28.44 37.61 42.14
CA CYS A 26 27.80 36.46 41.55
C CYS A 26 26.52 37.00 40.89
N LYS A 27 26.59 37.28 39.59
CA LYS A 27 25.45 37.78 38.83
C LYS A 27 24.35 36.74 38.97
N GLU A 28 23.25 37.13 39.59
CA GLU A 28 22.09 36.26 39.77
C GLU A 28 21.72 35.70 38.38
N PRO A 29 21.54 34.37 38.26
CA PRO A 29 21.20 33.75 36.99
C PRO A 29 19.90 34.37 36.47
N GLU A 30 19.93 34.83 35.22
CA GLU A 30 18.76 35.43 34.60
C GLU A 30 17.67 34.38 34.46
N ALA A 31 16.43 34.73 34.83
CA ALA A 31 15.30 33.81 34.74
C ALA A 31 15.13 33.35 33.29
N PRO A 32 14.94 32.03 33.03
CA PRO A 32 14.73 31.55 31.67
C PRO A 32 13.47 32.16 31.08
N VAL A 33 13.45 32.36 29.76
CA VAL A 33 12.24 32.83 29.07
C VAL A 33 11.29 31.64 28.92
N LEU A 34 10.14 31.70 29.59
CA LEU A 34 9.08 30.69 29.50
C LEU A 34 7.84 31.31 28.84
N LYS A 35 7.34 30.67 27.79
CA LYS A 35 6.09 31.08 27.13
C LYS A 35 4.92 30.34 27.76
N THR A 36 4.13 31.08 28.54
CA THR A 36 2.90 30.56 29.13
C THR A 36 1.71 30.77 28.19
N LYS A 37 0.71 29.89 28.30
CA LYS A 37 -0.57 29.98 27.62
C LYS A 37 -1.70 29.92 28.64
N ASN A 38 -2.78 30.65 28.36
CA ASN A 38 -4.01 30.58 29.14
C ASN A 38 -4.88 29.43 28.62
N LEU A 39 -5.62 28.79 29.51
CA LEU A 39 -6.45 27.62 29.17
C LEU A 39 -7.94 27.89 29.46
N THR A 40 -8.80 27.34 28.63
CA THR A 40 -10.23 27.15 28.87
C THR A 40 -10.51 25.67 29.13
N TRP A 41 -11.17 25.35 30.23
CA TRP A 41 -11.26 23.97 30.73
C TRP A 41 -12.65 23.62 31.27
N PRO A 42 -13.15 22.40 31.01
CA PRO A 42 -14.41 21.95 31.58
C PRO A 42 -14.26 21.64 33.07
N VAL A 43 -15.17 22.16 33.89
CA VAL A 43 -15.18 21.93 35.35
C VAL A 43 -15.47 20.47 35.73
N SER A 44 -16.06 19.69 34.81
CA SER A 44 -16.38 18.27 34.99
C SER A 44 -15.19 17.33 34.77
N PHE A 45 -14.03 17.84 34.35
CA PHE A 45 -12.86 17.04 34.03
C PHE A 45 -11.69 17.27 35.00
N ALA A 46 -10.71 16.37 34.96
CA ALA A 46 -9.47 16.53 35.72
C ALA A 46 -8.79 17.85 35.33
N LEU A 47 -8.39 18.64 36.33
CA LEU A 47 -7.73 19.93 36.12
C LEU A 47 -6.37 19.77 35.42
N PRO A 48 -5.96 20.75 34.60
CA PRO A 48 -4.77 20.63 33.77
C PRO A 48 -3.48 20.54 34.59
N SER A 49 -2.47 19.85 34.08
CA SER A 49 -1.14 19.84 34.68
C SER A 49 -0.37 21.13 34.37
N ALA A 50 0.75 21.37 35.05
CA ALA A 50 1.56 22.59 34.84
C ALA A 50 2.13 22.68 33.42
N GLU A 51 2.49 21.53 32.83
CA GLU A 51 3.00 21.40 31.47
C GLU A 51 1.98 21.86 30.42
N GLN A 52 0.69 21.69 30.70
CA GLN A 52 -0.37 22.13 29.79
C GLN A 52 -0.52 23.64 29.75
N PHE A 53 0.17 24.43 30.58
CA PHE A 53 0.18 25.90 30.50
C PHE A 53 1.40 26.45 29.77
N VAL A 54 2.25 25.61 29.18
CA VAL A 54 3.45 26.08 28.45
C VAL A 54 3.52 25.49 27.06
N GLU A 55 4.20 26.19 26.14
CA GLU A 55 4.50 25.66 24.80
C GLU A 55 5.53 24.52 24.87
N SER A 56 6.56 24.71 25.70
CA SER A 56 7.61 23.72 25.96
C SER A 56 8.32 24.04 27.27
N VAL A 57 8.84 22.99 27.92
CA VAL A 57 9.71 23.13 29.10
C VAL A 57 11.16 23.17 28.60
N PRO A 58 11.97 24.18 28.98
CA PRO A 58 13.37 24.24 28.61
C PRO A 58 14.16 23.01 29.09
N GLU A 59 15.19 22.62 28.35
CA GLU A 59 16.05 21.49 28.71
C GLU A 59 16.77 21.75 30.06
N GLY A 60 16.81 20.74 30.93
CA GLY A 60 17.38 20.85 32.28
C GLY A 60 16.44 21.48 33.31
N TYR A 61 15.16 21.67 32.98
CA TYR A 61 14.14 22.20 33.89
C TYR A 61 12.98 21.22 34.08
N THR A 62 12.34 21.31 35.24
CA THR A 62 11.03 20.72 35.51
C THR A 62 10.02 21.83 35.78
N ILE A 63 8.73 21.55 35.56
CA ILE A 63 7.65 22.50 35.84
C ILE A 63 6.62 21.88 36.79
N SER A 64 6.11 22.68 37.72
CA SER A 64 5.05 22.28 38.63
C SER A 64 4.11 23.44 38.93
N LEU A 65 2.97 23.14 39.56
CA LEU A 65 2.11 24.18 40.14
C LEU A 65 2.72 24.64 41.47
N ALA A 66 2.72 25.95 41.73
CA ALA A 66 3.20 26.51 43.00
C ALA A 66 2.34 26.02 44.18
N GLU A 67 1.04 25.91 43.95
CA GLU A 67 0.07 25.41 44.90
C GLU A 67 -0.93 24.49 44.19
N LYS A 68 -1.53 23.56 44.93
CA LYS A 68 -2.65 22.79 44.40
C LYS A 68 -3.79 23.74 44.06
N TYR A 69 -4.51 23.44 42.97
CA TYR A 69 -5.71 24.18 42.60
C TYR A 69 -6.67 24.34 43.78
N ASN A 70 -6.99 25.59 44.10
CA ASN A 70 -8.09 25.94 45.00
C ASN A 70 -9.23 26.58 44.19
N VAL A 71 -9.60 25.92 43.08
CA VAL A 71 -10.56 26.44 42.11
C VAL A 71 -11.64 25.38 41.87
N SER A 72 -12.84 25.66 42.34
CA SER A 72 -14.02 24.79 42.18
C SER A 72 -15.24 25.53 41.66
N SER A 73 -15.10 26.83 41.38
CA SER A 73 -16.14 27.67 40.81
C SER A 73 -15.79 28.08 39.38
N LEU A 74 -16.84 28.27 38.58
CA LEU A 74 -16.72 28.78 37.21
C LEU A 74 -16.03 30.15 37.18
N GLY A 75 -15.35 30.44 36.09
CA GLY A 75 -14.65 31.71 35.86
C GLY A 75 -13.13 31.56 35.73
N THR A 76 -12.46 32.71 35.58
CA THR A 76 -11.02 32.79 35.36
C THR A 76 -10.26 32.91 36.68
N HIS A 77 -9.27 32.04 36.85
CA HIS A 77 -8.42 31.96 38.04
C HIS A 77 -6.95 32.06 37.65
N PRO A 78 -6.12 32.80 38.42
CA PRO A 78 -4.68 32.84 38.20
C PRO A 78 -4.04 31.51 38.61
N VAL A 79 -3.10 31.03 37.82
CA VAL A 79 -2.29 29.84 38.07
C VAL A 79 -0.83 30.27 38.16
N SER A 80 -0.17 29.89 39.25
CA SER A 80 1.27 30.10 39.43
C SER A 80 2.03 28.82 39.11
N LEU A 81 2.94 28.92 38.15
CA LEU A 81 3.82 27.86 37.69
C LEU A 81 5.21 28.06 38.28
N VAL A 82 5.84 26.99 38.74
CA VAL A 82 7.21 26.99 39.24
C VAL A 82 8.06 26.18 38.28
N LEU A 83 9.06 26.83 37.72
CA LEU A 83 10.08 26.20 36.89
C LEU A 83 11.33 25.99 37.75
N THR A 84 11.77 24.74 37.90
CA THR A 84 12.88 24.36 38.76
C THR A 84 14.03 23.84 37.92
N ASP A 85 15.23 24.35 38.15
CA ASP A 85 16.42 23.86 37.46
C ASP A 85 17.08 22.66 38.18
N GLU A 86 18.09 22.05 37.55
CA GLU A 86 18.83 20.91 38.11
C GLU A 86 19.49 21.17 39.47
N LYS A 87 19.68 22.46 39.84
CA LYS A 87 20.29 22.89 41.11
C LYS A 87 19.24 23.24 42.15
N GLY A 88 17.95 23.06 41.86
CA GLY A 88 16.84 23.37 42.76
C GLY A 88 16.49 24.86 42.82
N ARG A 89 16.95 25.67 41.87
CA ARG A 89 16.56 27.10 41.78
C ARG A 89 15.20 27.20 41.11
N GLU A 90 14.32 28.00 41.69
CA GLU A 90 12.92 28.14 41.26
C GLU A 90 12.65 29.50 40.64
N PHE A 91 11.87 29.50 39.56
CA PHE A 91 11.39 30.69 38.86
C PHE A 91 9.88 30.62 38.72
N THR A 92 9.16 31.69 39.08
CA THR A 92 7.69 31.70 39.06
C THR A 92 7.14 32.42 37.83
N TYR A 93 6.12 31.82 37.20
CA TYR A 93 5.39 32.37 36.07
C TYR A 93 3.89 32.30 36.33
N THR A 94 3.13 33.16 35.66
CA THR A 94 1.67 33.19 35.79
C THR A 94 0.99 32.82 34.48
N ALA A 95 -0.10 32.07 34.60
CA ALA A 95 -1.06 31.79 33.54
C ALA A 95 -2.49 31.97 34.08
N SER A 96 -3.49 31.91 33.20
CA SER A 96 -4.90 31.95 33.59
C SER A 96 -5.60 30.65 33.20
N LEU A 97 -6.42 30.12 34.11
CA LEU A 97 -7.31 28.97 33.89
C LEU A 97 -8.76 29.44 33.98
N THR A 98 -9.50 29.33 32.88
CA THR A 98 -10.94 29.64 32.83
C THR A 98 -11.75 28.35 32.90
N LEU A 99 -12.45 28.15 34.01
CA LEU A 99 -13.35 27.01 34.21
C LEU A 99 -14.74 27.32 33.66
N VAL A 100 -15.23 26.47 32.76
CA VAL A 100 -16.55 26.59 32.13
C VAL A 100 -17.39 25.33 32.35
N ASN A 101 -18.72 25.47 32.25
CA ASN A 101 -19.60 24.33 32.11
C ASN A 101 -19.75 24.02 30.62
N ASP A 102 -19.00 23.05 30.15
CA ASP A 102 -18.91 22.75 28.73
C ASP A 102 -20.05 21.84 28.26
N ASN A 103 -20.88 22.35 27.36
CA ASN A 103 -22.02 21.65 26.77
C ASN A 103 -21.99 21.72 25.23
N THR A 104 -20.86 22.15 24.66
CA THR A 104 -20.70 22.31 23.22
C THR A 104 -19.97 21.09 22.69
N PRO A 105 -20.57 20.31 21.77
CA PRO A 105 -19.87 19.15 21.22
C PRO A 105 -18.68 19.53 20.33
N PRO A 106 -17.67 18.64 20.19
CA PRO A 106 -16.58 18.81 19.26
C PRO A 106 -17.04 19.00 17.81
N THR A 107 -16.24 19.66 17.00
CA THR A 107 -16.41 19.72 15.54
C THR A 107 -15.44 18.77 14.86
N ILE A 108 -15.95 17.91 13.97
CA ILE A 108 -15.13 17.05 13.09
C ILE A 108 -15.02 17.71 11.71
N SER A 109 -13.81 17.76 11.15
CA SER A 109 -13.53 18.32 9.83
C SER A 109 -12.70 17.36 8.98
N GLY A 110 -12.83 17.46 7.65
CA GLY A 110 -12.04 16.68 6.68
C GLY A 110 -12.56 15.27 6.38
N VAL A 111 -13.70 14.87 6.97
CA VAL A 111 -14.39 13.63 6.61
C VAL A 111 -14.90 13.73 5.18
N ARG A 112 -14.61 12.70 4.39
CA ARG A 112 -14.99 12.56 2.98
C ARG A 112 -15.24 11.09 2.67
N ASP A 113 -15.95 10.83 1.58
CA ASP A 113 -16.06 9.47 1.07
C ASP A 113 -14.69 8.93 0.66
N LEU A 114 -14.52 7.64 0.88
CA LEU A 114 -13.28 6.89 0.69
C LEU A 114 -13.44 5.88 -0.44
N ILE A 115 -12.33 5.60 -1.11
CA ILE A 115 -12.21 4.56 -2.12
C ILE A 115 -11.08 3.63 -1.70
N ALA A 116 -11.33 2.32 -1.81
CA ALA A 116 -10.33 1.29 -1.61
C ALA A 116 -10.47 0.19 -2.66
N TYR A 117 -9.42 -0.60 -2.78
CA TYR A 117 -9.41 -1.79 -3.63
C TYR A 117 -9.25 -3.03 -2.76
N ILE A 118 -9.84 -4.16 -3.18
CA ILE A 118 -9.75 -5.42 -2.45
C ILE A 118 -8.29 -5.74 -2.09
N GLY A 119 -8.05 -6.08 -0.82
CA GLY A 119 -6.72 -6.42 -0.32
C GLY A 119 -5.77 -5.24 -0.05
N ARG A 120 -6.18 -3.99 -0.32
CA ARG A 120 -5.41 -2.78 0.01
C ARG A 120 -5.89 -2.16 1.33
N GLY A 121 -4.96 -1.57 2.10
CA GLY A 121 -5.28 -0.89 3.35
C GLY A 121 -5.90 0.50 3.14
N VAL A 122 -6.63 1.00 4.15
CA VAL A 122 -7.32 2.30 4.12
C VAL A 122 -6.81 3.19 5.24
N SER A 123 -6.50 4.46 4.94
CA SER A 123 -6.05 5.45 5.92
C SER A 123 -7.20 6.33 6.40
N TYR A 124 -7.99 5.83 7.35
CA TYR A 124 -9.20 6.50 7.85
C TYR A 124 -8.96 7.88 8.47
N TYR A 125 -7.85 8.08 9.17
CA TYR A 125 -7.55 9.39 9.80
C TYR A 125 -6.93 10.42 8.86
N SER A 126 -6.70 10.07 7.58
CA SER A 126 -5.98 10.95 6.65
C SER A 126 -6.78 12.22 6.35
N GLY A 127 -6.32 13.34 6.91
CA GLY A 127 -6.95 14.65 6.72
C GLY A 127 -8.16 14.89 7.63
N VAL A 128 -8.48 13.98 8.55
CA VAL A 128 -9.58 14.14 9.50
C VAL A 128 -9.05 14.74 10.80
N THR A 129 -9.71 15.79 11.27
CA THR A 129 -9.37 16.47 12.54
C THR A 129 -10.61 16.66 13.39
N ALA A 130 -10.45 16.71 14.71
CA ALA A 130 -11.49 17.09 15.65
C ALA A 130 -11.00 18.20 16.57
N THR A 131 -11.82 19.22 16.78
CA THR A 131 -11.50 20.39 17.62
C THR A 131 -12.69 20.75 18.50
N ASP A 132 -12.42 21.42 19.61
CA ASP A 132 -13.42 21.84 20.58
C ASP A 132 -13.13 23.27 21.07
N ASN A 133 -14.09 23.90 21.76
CA ASN A 133 -13.89 25.19 22.42
C ASN A 133 -13.01 25.12 23.67
N CYS A 134 -12.86 23.95 24.30
CA CYS A 134 -11.99 23.75 25.45
C CYS A 134 -10.62 23.13 25.08
N ASP A 135 -9.59 23.47 25.87
CA ASP A 135 -8.22 23.02 25.66
C ASP A 135 -7.92 21.63 26.25
N ALA A 136 -8.92 20.98 26.87
CA ALA A 136 -8.80 19.67 27.50
C ALA A 136 -8.61 18.50 26.53
N GLY A 137 -8.67 18.79 25.23
CA GLY A 137 -8.45 17.83 24.15
C GLY A 137 -9.72 17.09 23.75
N VAL A 138 -9.64 16.44 22.58
CA VAL A 138 -10.73 15.67 21.97
C VAL A 138 -10.20 14.30 21.59
N THR A 139 -10.96 13.26 21.91
CA THR A 139 -10.68 11.89 21.44
C THR A 139 -11.46 11.65 20.16
N LEU A 140 -10.76 11.40 19.05
CA LEU A 140 -11.36 11.00 17.78
C LEU A 140 -11.18 9.49 17.58
N THR A 141 -12.27 8.80 17.24
CA THR A 141 -12.31 7.37 16.94
C THR A 141 -13.04 7.13 15.63
N VAL A 142 -12.78 5.98 15.00
CA VAL A 142 -13.45 5.53 13.79
C VAL A 142 -13.99 4.11 13.98
N ASP A 143 -15.27 3.91 13.68
CA ASP A 143 -15.90 2.59 13.62
C ASP A 143 -15.89 2.08 12.18
N THR A 144 -15.18 0.97 12.00
CA THR A 144 -15.06 0.24 10.73
C THR A 144 -15.50 -1.21 10.88
N SER A 145 -16.27 -1.53 11.92
CA SER A 145 -16.67 -2.92 12.24
C SER A 145 -17.46 -3.60 11.12
N ALA A 146 -18.20 -2.83 10.33
CA ALA A 146 -18.95 -3.31 9.17
C ALA A 146 -18.12 -3.44 7.88
N VAL A 147 -16.89 -2.91 7.85
CA VAL A 147 -16.06 -2.87 6.65
C VAL A 147 -15.44 -4.23 6.37
N ASN A 148 -15.66 -4.76 5.16
CA ASN A 148 -14.96 -5.94 4.64
C ASN A 148 -14.12 -5.57 3.40
N LEU A 149 -12.80 -5.44 3.57
CA LEU A 149 -11.86 -5.11 2.48
C LEU A 149 -11.56 -6.29 1.53
N LYS A 150 -12.28 -7.41 1.67
CA LYS A 150 -12.14 -8.59 0.81
C LYS A 150 -13.29 -8.74 -0.19
N GLU A 151 -14.26 -7.84 -0.14
CA GLU A 151 -15.48 -7.91 -0.94
C GLU A 151 -15.77 -6.53 -1.51
N ALA A 152 -16.08 -6.48 -2.81
CA ALA A 152 -16.45 -5.24 -3.47
C ALA A 152 -17.85 -4.83 -3.00
N ASN A 153 -17.95 -3.72 -2.26
CA ASN A 153 -19.20 -3.19 -1.74
C ASN A 153 -19.02 -1.74 -1.24
N ILE A 154 -20.12 -1.09 -0.86
CA ILE A 154 -20.12 0.20 -0.19
C ILE A 154 -20.40 -0.01 1.29
N TYR A 155 -19.46 0.39 2.15
CA TYR A 155 -19.55 0.27 3.59
C TYR A 155 -19.71 1.64 4.25
N ASN A 156 -20.45 1.70 5.36
CA ASN A 156 -20.50 2.89 6.19
C ASN A 156 -19.33 2.90 7.17
N VAL A 157 -18.71 4.07 7.32
CA VAL A 157 -17.65 4.35 8.30
C VAL A 157 -18.11 5.50 9.16
N VAL A 158 -18.03 5.35 10.49
CA VAL A 158 -18.51 6.36 11.44
C VAL A 158 -17.35 6.95 12.21
N TYR A 159 -17.14 8.25 12.09
CA TYR A 159 -16.20 9.01 12.91
C TYR A 159 -16.91 9.53 14.14
N ARG A 160 -16.30 9.38 15.31
CA ARG A 160 -16.84 9.81 16.59
C ARG A 160 -15.81 10.61 17.37
N ALA A 161 -16.13 11.86 17.65
CA ALA A 161 -15.34 12.74 18.51
C ALA A 161 -16.00 12.86 19.88
N THR A 162 -15.22 12.78 20.96
CA THR A 162 -15.68 12.97 22.33
C THR A 162 -14.73 13.91 23.05
N ASP A 163 -15.26 15.00 23.62
CA ASP A 163 -14.48 15.92 24.45
C ASP A 163 -14.27 15.40 25.88
N ALA A 164 -13.57 16.18 26.69
CA ALA A 164 -13.33 15.90 28.10
C ALA A 164 -14.57 16.05 29.00
N ALA A 165 -15.60 16.79 28.57
CA ALA A 165 -16.85 16.95 29.29
C ALA A 165 -17.87 15.83 29.01
N GLY A 166 -17.59 14.99 28.00
CA GLY A 166 -18.43 13.88 27.55
C GLY A 166 -19.38 14.23 26.41
N ASN A 167 -19.29 15.42 25.81
CA ASN A 167 -20.07 15.77 24.62
C ASN A 167 -19.53 15.02 23.39
N VAL A 168 -20.43 14.69 22.46
CA VAL A 168 -20.14 13.77 21.35
C VAL A 168 -20.65 14.34 20.02
N THR A 169 -19.83 14.18 18.99
CA THR A 169 -20.22 14.41 17.59
C THR A 169 -19.89 13.18 16.76
N GLU A 170 -20.81 12.79 15.88
CA GLU A 170 -20.64 11.68 14.93
C GLU A 170 -20.83 12.15 13.49
N VAL A 171 -19.97 11.67 12.58
CA VAL A 171 -20.06 11.91 11.14
C VAL A 171 -19.86 10.60 10.41
N THR A 172 -20.81 10.25 9.55
CA THR A 172 -20.74 9.05 8.70
C THR A 172 -20.25 9.41 7.31
N CYS A 173 -19.33 8.60 6.76
CA CYS A 173 -18.99 8.61 5.35
C CYS A 173 -19.13 7.21 4.75
N THR A 174 -19.04 7.14 3.44
CA THR A 174 -19.00 5.87 2.71
C THR A 174 -17.56 5.47 2.38
N LEU A 175 -17.31 4.17 2.37
CA LEU A 175 -16.11 3.55 1.81
C LEU A 175 -16.56 2.64 0.67
N SER A 176 -16.22 3.01 -0.56
CA SER A 176 -16.46 2.17 -1.73
C SER A 176 -15.25 1.27 -1.97
N VAL A 177 -15.43 -0.04 -1.84
CA VAL A 177 -14.42 -1.07 -2.13
C VAL A 177 -14.69 -1.62 -3.52
N TYR A 178 -13.70 -1.56 -4.40
CA TYR A 178 -13.77 -2.11 -5.76
C TYR A 178 -12.82 -3.29 -5.92
N GLU A 179 -13.12 -4.16 -6.87
CA GLU A 179 -12.09 -5.03 -7.44
C GLU A 179 -11.02 -4.17 -8.13
N GLU A 180 -9.75 -4.54 -7.98
CA GLU A 180 -8.67 -3.87 -8.70
C GLU A 180 -8.79 -4.22 -10.18
N GLU A 181 -9.02 -3.21 -11.01
CA GLU A 181 -8.99 -3.35 -12.46
C GLU A 181 -7.55 -3.68 -12.87
N ILE A 182 -7.33 -4.92 -13.31
CA ILE A 182 -6.02 -5.32 -13.83
C ILE A 182 -5.88 -4.80 -15.24
N THR A 183 -4.89 -3.93 -15.44
CA THR A 183 -4.57 -3.33 -16.73
C THR A 183 -3.53 -4.16 -17.48
N GLU A 184 -3.47 -3.98 -18.81
CA GLU A 184 -2.41 -4.58 -19.62
C GLU A 184 -1.00 -4.15 -19.17
N ALA A 185 -0.83 -2.91 -18.71
CA ALA A 185 0.45 -2.43 -18.21
C ALA A 185 0.96 -3.25 -17.02
N MET A 186 0.09 -3.52 -16.03
CA MET A 186 0.43 -4.36 -14.88
C MET A 186 0.73 -5.80 -15.28
N LEU A 187 0.02 -6.33 -16.28
CA LEU A 187 0.29 -7.66 -16.83
C LEU A 187 1.65 -7.70 -17.54
N TYR A 188 1.98 -6.69 -18.35
CA TYR A 188 3.24 -6.62 -19.08
C TYR A 188 4.44 -6.40 -18.16
N ASP A 189 4.29 -5.68 -17.05
CA ASP A 189 5.34 -5.58 -16.02
C ASP A 189 5.73 -6.98 -15.46
N LEU A 190 4.81 -7.95 -15.45
CA LEU A 190 5.09 -9.34 -15.06
C LEU A 190 5.61 -10.19 -16.24
N ILE A 191 5.12 -9.95 -17.45
CA ILE A 191 5.49 -10.73 -18.65
C ILE A 191 6.88 -10.37 -19.17
N ASP A 192 7.27 -9.10 -19.17
CA ASP A 192 8.52 -8.64 -19.79
C ASP A 192 9.76 -9.37 -19.22
N PRO A 193 9.94 -9.49 -17.89
CA PRO A 193 11.07 -10.23 -17.33
C PRO A 193 11.06 -11.72 -17.67
N ILE A 194 9.87 -12.33 -17.87
CA ILE A 194 9.75 -13.73 -18.29
C ILE A 194 10.23 -13.86 -19.73
N LEU A 195 9.77 -12.98 -20.62
CA LEU A 195 10.17 -12.99 -22.02
C LEU A 195 11.68 -12.79 -22.17
N ASP A 196 12.27 -11.90 -21.39
CA ASP A 196 13.72 -11.68 -21.36
C ASP A 196 14.51 -12.93 -20.93
N ASP A 197 13.95 -13.79 -20.08
CA ASP A 197 14.58 -15.04 -19.64
C ASP A 197 14.45 -16.17 -20.68
N ILE A 198 13.28 -16.27 -21.33
CA ILE A 198 13.01 -17.38 -22.27
C ILE A 198 13.43 -17.06 -23.71
N PHE A 199 13.75 -15.81 -24.04
CA PHE A 199 14.16 -15.40 -25.38
C PHE A 199 15.66 -15.06 -25.50
N TRP A 200 16.18 -15.19 -26.72
CA TRP A 200 17.50 -14.72 -27.11
C TRP A 200 17.47 -14.05 -28.49
N ASP A 201 18.52 -13.28 -28.79
CA ASP A 201 18.65 -12.57 -30.06
C ASP A 201 18.67 -13.53 -31.26
N GLY A 202 17.85 -13.23 -32.26
CA GLY A 202 17.77 -14.00 -33.50
C GLY A 202 16.79 -15.18 -33.48
N MET A 203 15.99 -15.37 -32.42
CA MET A 203 14.92 -16.36 -32.43
C MET A 203 13.92 -16.12 -33.56
N THR A 204 13.59 -17.21 -34.28
CA THR A 204 12.48 -17.26 -35.24
C THR A 204 11.12 -17.18 -34.52
N THR A 205 10.06 -16.82 -35.25
CA THR A 205 8.68 -16.81 -34.73
C THR A 205 8.30 -18.16 -34.09
N VAL A 206 8.66 -19.25 -34.74
CA VAL A 206 8.40 -20.62 -34.25
C VAL A 206 9.14 -20.89 -32.94
N GLN A 207 10.42 -20.50 -32.84
CA GLN A 207 11.18 -20.67 -31.59
C GLN A 207 10.57 -19.83 -30.45
N LYS A 208 10.13 -18.61 -30.73
CA LYS A 208 9.47 -17.75 -29.74
C LYS A 208 8.15 -18.35 -29.26
N LEU A 209 7.32 -18.80 -30.19
CA LEU A 209 6.09 -19.52 -29.88
C LEU A 209 6.37 -20.78 -29.05
N ARG A 210 7.45 -21.50 -29.36
CA ARG A 210 7.80 -22.70 -28.61
C ARG A 210 8.21 -22.39 -27.17
N ALA A 211 9.04 -21.36 -26.98
CA ALA A 211 9.42 -20.89 -25.64
C ALA A 211 8.20 -20.43 -24.83
N ILE A 212 7.27 -19.69 -25.45
CA ILE A 212 5.99 -19.30 -24.82
C ILE A 212 5.18 -20.55 -24.44
N TYR A 213 5.00 -21.50 -25.37
CA TYR A 213 4.28 -22.74 -25.13
C TYR A 213 4.86 -23.48 -23.92
N ASP A 214 6.18 -23.70 -23.92
CA ASP A 214 6.87 -24.46 -22.88
C ASP A 214 6.74 -23.74 -21.53
N TYR A 215 6.92 -22.41 -21.51
CA TYR A 215 6.76 -21.62 -20.28
C TYR A 215 5.34 -21.76 -19.71
N VAL A 216 4.31 -21.53 -20.52
CA VAL A 216 2.91 -21.56 -20.05
C VAL A 216 2.53 -22.96 -19.57
N TYR A 217 2.88 -23.99 -20.35
CA TYR A 217 2.63 -25.40 -20.01
C TYR A 217 3.31 -25.79 -18.69
N ASP A 218 4.59 -25.44 -18.51
CA ASP A 218 5.37 -25.89 -17.34
C ASP A 218 5.08 -25.08 -16.07
N ASN A 219 4.60 -23.83 -16.20
CA ASN A 219 4.46 -22.90 -15.08
C ASN A 219 3.01 -22.63 -14.65
N THR A 220 2.05 -23.31 -15.27
CA THR A 220 0.63 -23.21 -14.93
C THR A 220 0.11 -24.59 -14.56
N ALA A 221 -0.41 -24.75 -13.34
CA ALA A 221 -1.12 -25.97 -12.93
C ALA A 221 -2.60 -25.90 -13.33
N TYR A 222 -3.16 -26.99 -13.84
CA TYR A 222 -4.58 -27.00 -14.24
C TYR A 222 -5.51 -27.09 -13.02
N VAL A 223 -6.48 -26.19 -12.93
CA VAL A 223 -7.58 -26.20 -11.95
C VAL A 223 -8.92 -26.06 -12.66
N SER A 224 -10.01 -26.56 -12.07
CA SER A 224 -11.35 -26.57 -12.69
C SER A 224 -12.10 -25.24 -12.59
N THR A 225 -11.51 -24.23 -11.96
CA THR A 225 -12.14 -22.92 -11.75
C THR A 225 -11.09 -21.82 -11.88
N SER A 226 -11.37 -20.84 -12.72
CA SER A 226 -10.61 -19.58 -12.81
C SER A 226 -11.59 -18.43 -13.03
N ASP A 227 -11.11 -17.20 -12.81
CA ASP A 227 -11.82 -16.01 -13.27
C ASP A 227 -11.87 -15.99 -14.81
N LYS A 228 -13.02 -15.58 -15.34
CA LYS A 228 -13.31 -15.43 -16.78
C LYS A 228 -13.88 -14.05 -17.11
N SER A 229 -13.75 -13.09 -16.20
CA SER A 229 -14.19 -11.69 -16.33
C SER A 229 -13.54 -10.97 -17.51
N GLY A 230 -12.29 -11.31 -17.84
CA GLY A 230 -11.57 -10.83 -19.01
C GLY A 230 -10.21 -11.52 -19.17
N TRP A 231 -9.65 -11.50 -20.39
CA TRP A 231 -8.39 -12.21 -20.68
C TRP A 231 -7.19 -11.60 -19.95
N VAL A 232 -7.13 -10.26 -19.79
CA VAL A 232 -6.04 -9.58 -19.05
C VAL A 232 -6.00 -10.04 -17.59
N ARG A 233 -7.16 -10.06 -16.93
CA ARG A 233 -7.29 -10.54 -15.55
C ARG A 233 -6.90 -12.01 -15.43
N ALA A 234 -7.42 -12.87 -16.31
CA ALA A 234 -7.11 -14.29 -16.30
C ALA A 234 -5.61 -14.56 -16.50
N ALA A 235 -4.95 -13.85 -17.42
CA ALA A 235 -3.51 -13.95 -17.62
C ALA A 235 -2.72 -13.52 -16.37
N TYR A 236 -3.09 -12.38 -15.78
CA TYR A 236 -2.43 -11.86 -14.57
C TYR A 236 -2.58 -12.83 -13.39
N ASP A 237 -3.79 -13.31 -13.13
CA ASP A 237 -4.05 -14.28 -12.07
C ASP A 237 -3.32 -15.61 -12.35
N GLY A 238 -3.21 -16.04 -13.61
CA GLY A 238 -2.43 -17.21 -14.01
C GLY A 238 -0.94 -17.10 -13.64
N LEU A 239 -0.32 -15.94 -13.87
CA LEU A 239 1.07 -15.69 -13.46
C LEU A 239 1.23 -15.65 -11.93
N MET A 240 0.31 -14.98 -11.24
CA MET A 240 0.38 -14.80 -9.78
C MET A 240 0.12 -16.11 -9.02
N ASN A 241 -0.87 -16.89 -9.45
CA ASN A 241 -1.30 -18.11 -8.77
C ASN A 241 -0.60 -19.36 -9.29
N ARG A 242 0.13 -19.28 -10.41
CA ARG A 242 0.75 -20.41 -11.11
C ARG A 242 -0.23 -21.54 -11.40
N SER A 243 -1.49 -21.18 -11.63
CA SER A 243 -2.58 -22.10 -11.86
C SER A 243 -3.76 -21.43 -12.57
N GLY A 244 -4.55 -22.23 -13.28
CA GLY A 244 -5.76 -21.79 -13.98
C GLY A 244 -6.41 -22.89 -14.81
N ASP A 245 -7.48 -22.56 -15.53
CA ASP A 245 -8.14 -23.48 -16.46
C ASP A 245 -7.79 -23.15 -17.93
N CYS A 246 -8.39 -23.83 -18.90
CA CYS A 246 -8.11 -23.62 -20.33
C CYS A 246 -8.15 -22.14 -20.77
N PHE A 247 -9.04 -21.32 -20.20
CA PHE A 247 -9.10 -19.89 -20.49
C PHE A 247 -7.86 -19.13 -19.98
N THR A 248 -7.31 -19.54 -18.84
CA THR A 248 -6.07 -18.97 -18.28
C THR A 248 -4.86 -19.29 -19.14
N TYR A 249 -4.70 -20.53 -19.61
CA TYR A 249 -3.60 -20.93 -20.51
C TYR A 249 -3.66 -20.16 -21.83
N PHE A 250 -4.85 -20.09 -22.42
CA PHE A 250 -5.12 -19.30 -23.61
C PHE A 250 -4.75 -17.82 -23.38
N ALA A 251 -5.24 -17.20 -22.30
CA ALA A 251 -5.02 -15.80 -22.00
C ALA A 251 -3.54 -15.46 -21.76
N LEU A 252 -2.81 -16.31 -21.03
CA LEU A 252 -1.36 -16.18 -20.84
C LEU A 252 -0.61 -16.23 -22.16
N SER A 253 -0.95 -17.21 -23.00
CA SER A 253 -0.32 -17.40 -24.30
C SER A 253 -0.60 -16.20 -25.20
N LYS A 254 -1.85 -15.75 -25.26
CA LYS A 254 -2.28 -14.53 -25.98
C LYS A 254 -1.46 -13.32 -25.53
N ALA A 255 -1.41 -13.06 -24.22
CA ALA A 255 -0.70 -11.92 -23.66
C ALA A 255 0.78 -11.89 -24.07
N MET A 256 1.46 -13.03 -23.95
CA MET A 256 2.87 -13.15 -24.33
C MET A 256 3.08 -12.99 -25.84
N MET A 257 2.21 -13.57 -26.67
CA MET A 257 2.28 -13.45 -28.13
C MET A 257 2.03 -12.02 -28.60
N GLU A 258 0.99 -11.36 -28.09
CA GLU A 258 0.68 -9.96 -28.41
C GLU A 258 1.82 -9.03 -27.96
N ARG A 259 2.39 -9.28 -26.77
CA ARG A 259 3.49 -8.47 -26.23
C ARG A 259 4.72 -8.44 -27.14
N VAL A 260 4.95 -9.52 -27.89
CA VAL A 260 6.10 -9.67 -28.81
C VAL A 260 5.72 -9.53 -30.29
N GLY A 261 4.48 -9.12 -30.57
CA GLY A 261 3.98 -8.84 -31.92
C GLY A 261 3.74 -10.08 -32.78
N ILE A 262 3.55 -11.26 -32.17
CA ILE A 262 3.17 -12.47 -32.91
C ILE A 262 1.67 -12.43 -33.18
N GLN A 263 1.32 -12.44 -34.46
CA GLN A 263 -0.07 -12.41 -34.89
C GLN A 263 -0.78 -13.69 -34.44
N ASN A 264 -1.85 -13.51 -33.66
CA ASN A 264 -2.69 -14.58 -33.15
C ASN A 264 -4.18 -14.19 -33.23
N MET A 265 -5.05 -15.19 -33.17
CA MET A 265 -6.50 -15.04 -33.14
C MET A 265 -7.08 -15.94 -32.06
N ASP A 266 -8.10 -15.43 -31.38
CA ASP A 266 -8.75 -16.10 -30.27
C ASP A 266 -9.76 -17.11 -30.81
N ILE A 267 -9.65 -18.38 -30.41
CA ILE A 267 -10.67 -19.38 -30.70
C ILE A 267 -11.36 -19.80 -29.41
N GLN A 268 -12.69 -19.83 -29.47
CA GLN A 268 -13.54 -20.49 -28.50
C GLN A 268 -14.30 -21.63 -29.19
N ARG A 269 -14.47 -22.75 -28.46
CA ARG A 269 -15.40 -23.82 -28.87
C ARG A 269 -16.78 -23.24 -29.21
N SER A 270 -17.38 -23.67 -30.32
CA SER A 270 -18.66 -23.13 -30.80
C SER A 270 -19.71 -23.11 -29.68
N PRO A 271 -20.43 -22.00 -29.47
CA PRO A 271 -21.36 -21.85 -28.34
C PRO A 271 -22.41 -22.96 -28.26
N GLU A 272 -22.89 -23.45 -29.40
CA GLU A 272 -23.89 -24.52 -29.49
C GLU A 272 -23.35 -25.83 -28.89
N ILE A 273 -22.12 -26.19 -29.26
CA ILE A 273 -21.44 -27.37 -28.72
C ILE A 273 -21.09 -27.16 -27.26
N ALA A 274 -20.54 -26.00 -26.90
CA ALA A 274 -20.18 -25.69 -25.51
C ALA A 274 -21.39 -25.78 -24.57
N ALA A 275 -22.58 -25.39 -25.02
CA ALA A 275 -23.84 -25.58 -24.30
C ALA A 275 -24.25 -27.06 -24.22
N MET A 276 -24.09 -27.83 -25.29
CA MET A 276 -24.41 -29.25 -25.35
C MET A 276 -23.58 -30.09 -24.38
N VAL A 277 -22.26 -29.83 -24.28
CA VAL A 277 -21.34 -30.58 -23.42
C VAL A 277 -21.09 -29.91 -22.07
N ASN A 278 -21.71 -28.76 -21.80
CA ASN A 278 -21.53 -27.94 -20.60
C ASN A 278 -20.06 -27.66 -20.26
N GLU A 279 -19.24 -27.42 -21.28
CA GLU A 279 -17.81 -27.16 -21.16
C GLU A 279 -17.39 -26.19 -22.28
N ARG A 280 -16.64 -25.15 -21.90
CA ARG A 280 -15.99 -24.24 -22.85
C ARG A 280 -14.52 -24.63 -22.98
N HIS A 281 -13.99 -24.49 -24.19
CA HIS A 281 -12.56 -24.61 -24.44
C HIS A 281 -12.08 -23.39 -25.24
N TYR A 282 -10.87 -22.93 -24.93
CA TYR A 282 -10.26 -21.76 -25.52
C TYR A 282 -8.84 -22.09 -25.95
N TRP A 283 -8.46 -21.65 -27.14
CA TRP A 283 -7.11 -21.79 -27.69
C TRP A 283 -6.87 -20.70 -28.74
N SER A 284 -5.71 -20.72 -29.40
CA SER A 284 -5.36 -19.69 -30.38
C SER A 284 -5.11 -20.29 -31.77
N LEU A 285 -5.32 -19.47 -32.81
CA LEU A 285 -4.59 -19.59 -34.07
C LEU A 285 -3.39 -18.67 -34.03
N VAL A 286 -2.26 -19.11 -34.55
CA VAL A 286 -1.02 -18.34 -34.64
C VAL A 286 -0.49 -18.36 -36.07
N ASN A 287 0.00 -17.21 -36.54
CA ASN A 287 0.61 -17.10 -37.86
C ASN A 287 2.13 -17.21 -37.75
N ILE A 288 2.71 -18.27 -38.32
CA ILE A 288 4.17 -18.44 -38.41
C ILE A 288 4.75 -17.96 -39.75
N GLY A 289 3.88 -17.63 -40.69
CA GLY A 289 4.22 -17.11 -42.01
C GLY A 289 4.45 -15.61 -42.01
N THR A 290 4.53 -15.04 -43.21
CA THR A 290 4.62 -13.59 -43.40
C THR A 290 3.24 -12.99 -43.65
N GLN A 291 3.10 -11.67 -43.60
CA GLN A 291 1.84 -11.02 -43.97
C GLN A 291 1.42 -11.31 -45.43
N ALA A 292 2.40 -11.49 -46.34
CA ALA A 292 2.15 -11.78 -47.75
C ALA A 292 1.85 -13.27 -48.01
N ASN A 293 2.35 -14.16 -47.15
CA ASN A 293 2.13 -15.60 -47.23
C ASN A 293 1.91 -16.14 -45.82
N PRO A 294 0.69 -15.96 -45.27
CA PRO A 294 0.39 -16.38 -43.91
C PRO A 294 0.33 -17.91 -43.82
N GLN A 295 0.75 -18.43 -42.68
CA GLN A 295 0.70 -19.85 -42.35
C GLN A 295 0.11 -19.99 -40.95
N TRP A 296 -1.18 -20.32 -40.90
CA TRP A 296 -1.95 -20.39 -39.67
C TRP A 296 -1.94 -21.81 -39.10
N TYR A 297 -1.71 -21.90 -37.80
CA TYR A 297 -1.70 -23.15 -37.05
C TYR A 297 -2.42 -22.99 -35.72
N HIS A 298 -2.99 -24.07 -35.21
CA HIS A 298 -3.56 -24.09 -33.87
C HIS A 298 -2.47 -24.14 -32.80
N PHE A 299 -2.69 -23.40 -31.73
CA PHE A 299 -1.81 -23.28 -30.59
C PHE A 299 -2.64 -23.44 -29.31
N ASP A 300 -2.36 -24.49 -28.55
CA ASP A 300 -3.03 -24.82 -27.30
C ASP A 300 -2.00 -25.31 -26.28
N SER A 301 -1.58 -24.42 -25.39
CA SER A 301 -0.61 -24.73 -24.32
C SER A 301 -1.25 -25.41 -23.11
N CYS A 302 -2.56 -25.65 -23.13
CA CYS A 302 -3.26 -26.35 -22.07
C CYS A 302 -2.78 -27.81 -21.96
N HIS A 303 -2.82 -28.37 -20.74
CA HIS A 303 -2.57 -29.79 -20.52
C HIS A 303 -3.67 -30.64 -21.17
N LEU A 304 -3.37 -31.23 -22.31
CA LEU A 304 -4.32 -32.02 -23.10
C LEU A 304 -4.31 -33.47 -22.60
N SER A 305 -5.46 -33.90 -22.05
CA SER A 305 -5.61 -35.23 -21.44
C SER A 305 -5.15 -36.32 -22.40
N GLY A 306 -4.30 -37.23 -21.89
CA GLY A 306 -3.75 -38.37 -22.61
C GLY A 306 -2.71 -38.06 -23.69
N MET A 307 -2.30 -36.80 -23.83
CA MET A 307 -1.31 -36.40 -24.84
C MET A 307 -0.02 -35.87 -24.18
N PRO A 308 1.17 -36.30 -24.66
CA PRO A 308 2.43 -35.83 -24.11
C PRO A 308 2.75 -34.41 -24.59
N LYS A 309 3.49 -33.63 -23.79
CA LYS A 309 4.12 -32.39 -24.28
C LYS A 309 4.98 -32.68 -25.53
N PRO A 310 4.92 -31.87 -26.60
CA PRO A 310 4.22 -30.60 -26.78
C PRO A 310 2.95 -30.75 -27.65
N TRP A 311 2.14 -31.80 -27.42
CA TRP A 311 0.86 -31.94 -28.11
C TRP A 311 -0.02 -30.74 -27.78
N GLY A 312 -0.52 -30.04 -28.80
CA GLY A 312 -1.06 -28.69 -28.65
C GLY A 312 -0.29 -27.62 -29.43
N PHE A 313 0.97 -27.87 -29.79
CA PHE A 313 1.83 -26.90 -30.45
C PHE A 313 1.79 -27.01 -31.99
N LEU A 314 1.39 -25.91 -32.66
CA LEU A 314 1.36 -25.76 -34.12
C LEU A 314 0.64 -26.91 -34.85
N MET A 315 -0.61 -27.17 -34.47
CA MET A 315 -1.41 -28.25 -35.04
C MET A 315 -2.19 -27.81 -36.27
N THR A 316 -2.44 -28.76 -37.17
CA THR A 316 -3.38 -28.63 -38.30
C THR A 316 -4.81 -29.00 -37.87
N ASP A 317 -5.82 -28.66 -38.67
CA ASP A 317 -7.21 -29.08 -38.45
C ASP A 317 -7.33 -30.61 -38.34
N ASP A 318 -6.60 -31.35 -39.18
CA ASP A 318 -6.58 -32.82 -39.17
C ASP A 318 -6.05 -33.38 -37.84
N GLN A 319 -5.08 -32.70 -37.21
CA GLN A 319 -4.55 -33.11 -35.90
C GLN A 319 -5.55 -32.81 -34.77
N LEU A 320 -6.27 -31.70 -34.84
CA LEU A 320 -7.35 -31.38 -33.90
C LEU A 320 -8.49 -32.39 -33.99
N LEU A 321 -8.87 -32.76 -35.22
CA LEU A 321 -9.93 -33.74 -35.47
C LEU A 321 -9.54 -35.11 -34.91
N GLN A 322 -8.33 -35.59 -35.20
CA GLN A 322 -7.83 -36.87 -34.68
C GLN A 322 -7.85 -36.92 -33.14
N TYR A 323 -7.54 -35.83 -32.46
CA TYR A 323 -7.64 -35.77 -31.00
C TYR A 323 -9.08 -35.79 -30.51
N SER A 324 -9.95 -35.02 -31.14
CA SER A 324 -11.35 -34.96 -30.76
C SER A 324 -12.01 -36.33 -30.92
N GLU A 325 -11.76 -37.03 -32.02
CA GLU A 325 -12.20 -38.41 -32.25
C GLU A 325 -11.58 -39.40 -31.25
N TRP A 326 -10.28 -39.29 -30.94
CA TRP A 326 -9.65 -40.12 -29.90
C TRP A 326 -10.31 -39.90 -28.53
N ARG A 327 -10.61 -38.65 -28.17
CA ARG A 327 -11.27 -38.30 -26.92
C ARG A 327 -12.70 -38.85 -26.86
N GLU A 328 -13.46 -38.77 -27.94
CA GLU A 328 -14.78 -39.40 -28.05
C GLU A 328 -14.72 -40.89 -27.75
N ASN A 329 -13.74 -41.58 -28.33
CA ASN A 329 -13.56 -43.02 -28.12
C ASN A 329 -13.11 -43.33 -26.67
N ALA A 330 -12.47 -42.39 -25.99
CA ALA A 330 -11.96 -42.56 -24.63
C ALA A 330 -13.01 -42.27 -23.54
N ASP A 331 -13.87 -41.27 -23.70
CA ASP A 331 -14.82 -40.83 -22.67
C ASP A 331 -16.29 -40.78 -23.12
N GLY A 332 -16.59 -41.02 -24.40
CA GLY A 332 -17.94 -41.07 -24.98
C GLY A 332 -18.68 -39.74 -25.06
N ILE A 333 -18.03 -38.61 -24.71
CA ILE A 333 -18.66 -37.29 -24.56
C ILE A 333 -17.89 -36.20 -25.35
N SER A 334 -16.60 -36.39 -25.63
CA SER A 334 -15.69 -35.33 -26.04
C SER A 334 -15.30 -35.28 -27.55
N GLY A 335 -16.13 -35.82 -28.45
CA GLY A 335 -15.89 -35.79 -29.91
C GLY A 335 -15.83 -34.40 -30.55
N TYR A 336 -16.19 -33.37 -29.79
CA TYR A 336 -16.24 -31.99 -30.24
C TYR A 336 -15.30 -31.08 -29.44
N PHE A 337 -14.25 -31.64 -28.85
CA PHE A 337 -13.35 -30.89 -27.97
C PHE A 337 -12.82 -29.61 -28.63
N TYR A 338 -12.42 -29.71 -29.91
CA TYR A 338 -11.96 -28.61 -30.76
C TYR A 338 -13.00 -28.13 -31.78
N ALA A 339 -14.30 -28.32 -31.56
CA ALA A 339 -15.30 -27.81 -32.50
C ALA A 339 -15.37 -26.29 -32.48
N TYR A 340 -15.08 -25.63 -33.60
CA TYR A 340 -15.17 -24.17 -33.78
C TYR A 340 -15.74 -23.83 -35.17
N ASP A 341 -16.22 -22.60 -35.34
CA ASP A 341 -16.66 -22.08 -36.64
C ASP A 341 -15.44 -21.75 -37.51
N ASN A 342 -14.96 -22.73 -38.28
CA ASN A 342 -13.80 -22.56 -39.14
C ASN A 342 -14.00 -21.51 -40.26
N ALA A 343 -15.24 -21.21 -40.65
CA ALA A 343 -15.53 -20.21 -41.68
C ALA A 343 -15.25 -18.77 -41.21
N ALA A 344 -15.19 -18.55 -39.88
CA ALA A 344 -14.85 -17.26 -39.29
C ALA A 344 -13.33 -16.97 -39.25
N TYR A 345 -12.48 -17.94 -39.60
CA TYR A 345 -11.03 -17.83 -39.50
C TYR A 345 -10.32 -18.08 -40.85
N PRO A 346 -9.06 -17.62 -41.01
CA PRO A 346 -8.24 -18.00 -42.15
C PRO A 346 -8.05 -19.53 -42.24
N PRO A 347 -7.87 -20.09 -43.45
CA PRO A 347 -7.56 -21.50 -43.58
C PRO A 347 -6.24 -21.83 -42.88
N THR A 348 -6.22 -22.94 -42.15
CA THR A 348 -5.02 -23.43 -41.49
C THR A 348 -4.13 -24.17 -42.48
N SER A 349 -2.85 -24.27 -42.13
CA SER A 349 -1.90 -25.04 -42.90
C SER A 349 -2.22 -26.53 -42.83
N THR A 350 -2.07 -27.24 -43.94
CA THR A 350 -2.17 -28.71 -44.01
C THR A 350 -0.80 -29.38 -43.80
N GLN A 351 0.29 -28.62 -43.81
CA GLN A 351 1.62 -29.15 -43.57
C GLN A 351 1.81 -29.40 -42.08
N ILE A 352 1.92 -30.67 -41.69
CA ILE A 352 2.22 -31.08 -40.31
C ILE A 352 3.54 -30.45 -39.87
N PHE A 353 3.46 -29.66 -38.80
CA PHE A 353 4.64 -29.15 -38.12
C PHE A 353 5.15 -30.24 -37.17
N THR A 354 6.38 -30.72 -37.36
CA THR A 354 6.99 -31.70 -36.47
C THR A 354 7.95 -30.99 -35.52
N PRO A 355 7.60 -30.79 -34.24
CA PRO A 355 8.39 -30.00 -33.30
C PRO A 355 9.67 -30.70 -32.80
N TYR A 356 10.06 -31.84 -33.39
CA TYR A 356 11.10 -32.74 -32.88
C TYR A 356 12.38 -32.80 -33.70
N HIS A 357 12.47 -32.05 -34.80
CA HIS A 357 13.73 -31.95 -35.54
C HIS A 357 14.47 -30.68 -35.12
N HIS A 358 15.36 -30.87 -34.13
CA HIS A 358 16.50 -29.99 -33.88
C HIS A 358 17.40 -29.91 -35.12
#